data_AF-A0A7W0U1T2-F1
#
_entry.id   AF-A0A7W0U1T2-F1
#
_cell.length_a   1.000
_cell.length_b   1.000
_cell.length_c   1.000
_cell.angle_alpha   90.00
_cell.angle_beta   90.00
_cell.angle_gamma   90.00
#
_symmetry.space_group_name_H-M   'P 1'
#
loop_
_entity.id
_entity.type
_entity.pdbx_description
1 polymer ?
#
loop_
_entity_poly.entity_id
_entity_poly.type
_entity_poly.pdbx_seq_one_letter_code
_entity_poly.pdbx_strand_id
1 'polypeptide(L)'
;MAPAPPDSTPVELPDDRPVGGADVRAVRLSVVVRGYRMREVDWVLEQLAEALEDRDRQLAELRRTDDPPPDPPEHDSAPDAPAYEGRHSDA
;
A
#
# COMPACT_ATOMS: atom_id res chain seq x y z
N MET A 1 -25.26 7.54 23.06
CA MET A 1 -23.82 7.74 22.78
C MET A 1 -23.33 8.83 23.71
N ALA A 2 -22.25 8.59 24.47
CA ALA A 2 -21.67 9.61 25.35
C ALA A 2 -20.97 10.69 24.51
N PRO A 3 -20.98 11.97 24.91
CA PRO A 3 -20.29 13.02 24.18
C PRO A 3 -18.78 12.79 24.21
N ALA A 4 -18.13 13.05 23.08
CA ALA A 4 -16.69 12.90 22.96
C ALA A 4 -15.96 13.97 23.83
N PRO A 5 -14.73 13.68 24.32
CA PRO A 5 -13.97 14.61 25.15
C PRO A 5 -13.81 16.00 24.49
N PRO A 6 -13.66 17.09 25.25
CA PRO A 6 -13.59 18.45 24.69
C PRO A 6 -12.44 18.67 23.71
N ASP A 7 -11.37 17.87 23.80
CA ASP A 7 -10.21 17.92 22.89
C ASP A 7 -10.27 16.86 21.78
N SER A 8 -11.35 16.08 21.70
CA SER A 8 -11.55 15.14 20.60
C SER A 8 -11.92 15.89 19.34
N THR A 9 -11.16 15.65 18.28
CA THR A 9 -11.51 16.18 16.96
C THR A 9 -12.68 15.35 16.45
N PRO A 10 -13.85 15.95 16.11
CA PRO A 10 -15.00 15.21 15.59
C PRO A 10 -14.78 14.62 14.19
N VAL A 11 -13.56 14.77 13.64
CA VAL A 11 -13.14 14.22 12.36
C VAL A 11 -12.63 12.81 12.61
N GLU A 12 -13.37 11.82 12.11
CA GLU A 12 -12.94 10.44 12.13
C GLU A 12 -12.04 10.15 10.93
N LEU A 13 -10.78 9.84 11.20
CA LEU A 13 -9.85 9.23 10.25
C LEU A 13 -9.60 7.78 10.66
N PRO A 14 -9.23 6.89 9.73
CA PRO A 14 -8.84 5.52 10.07
C PRO A 14 -7.70 5.49 11.10
N ASP A 15 -7.83 4.64 12.12
CA ASP A 15 -6.83 4.40 13.15
C ASP A 15 -6.09 3.06 12.97
N ASP A 16 -6.70 2.14 12.24
CA ASP A 16 -6.22 0.78 11.95
C ASP A 16 -5.32 0.69 10.71
N ARG A 17 -5.32 1.73 9.87
CA ARG A 17 -4.53 1.79 8.63
C ARG A 17 -4.06 3.20 8.31
N PRO A 18 -3.06 3.35 7.42
CA PRO A 18 -2.68 4.66 6.91
C PRO A 18 -3.86 5.38 6.24
N VAL A 19 -3.92 6.70 6.44
CA VAL A 19 -4.86 7.61 5.79
C VAL A 19 -4.50 7.75 4.31
N GLY A 20 -5.49 7.55 3.44
CA GLY A 20 -5.40 7.76 2.00
C GLY A 20 -6.20 8.98 1.53
N GLY A 21 -6.10 9.31 0.24
CA GLY A 21 -6.77 10.49 -0.33
C GLY A 21 -8.30 10.45 -0.20
N ALA A 22 -8.91 9.26 -0.36
CA ALA A 22 -10.35 9.08 -0.19
C ALA A 22 -10.84 9.43 1.23
N ASP A 23 -10.02 9.14 2.24
CA ASP A 23 -10.36 9.45 3.64
C ASP A 23 -10.34 10.96 3.87
N VAL A 24 -9.35 11.66 3.30
CA VAL A 24 -9.25 13.13 3.38
C VAL A 24 -10.43 13.80 2.69
N ARG A 25 -10.87 13.31 1.52
CA ARG A 25 -12.05 13.83 0.83
C ARG A 25 -13.36 13.58 1.59
N ALA A 26 -13.39 12.55 2.46
CA ALA A 26 -14.56 12.23 3.27
C ALA A 26 -14.68 13.09 4.54
N VAL A 27 -13.61 13.80 4.93
CA VAL A 27 -13.58 14.61 6.16
C VAL A 27 -14.69 15.67 6.17
N ARG A 28 -15.36 15.80 7.32
CA ARG A 28 -16.35 16.84 7.59
C ARG A 28 -15.89 17.70 8.76
N LEU A 29 -15.37 18.88 8.45
CA LEU A 29 -14.92 19.84 9.45
C LEU A 29 -16.09 20.64 10.02
N SER A 30 -16.08 20.86 11.34
CA SER A 30 -17.02 21.76 12.02
C SER A 30 -16.67 23.23 11.76
N VAL A 31 -17.68 24.11 11.67
CA VAL A 31 -17.49 25.55 11.42
C VAL A 31 -17.57 26.34 12.73
N VAL A 32 -16.63 27.26 12.94
CA VAL A 32 -16.56 28.13 14.14
C VAL A 32 -16.45 29.61 13.79
N VAL A 33 -16.83 30.49 14.71
CA VAL A 33 -16.70 31.95 14.55
C VAL A 33 -15.22 32.33 14.49
N ARG A 34 -14.81 32.99 13.40
CA ARG A 34 -13.40 33.24 12.98
C ARG A 34 -12.62 32.02 12.47
N GLY A 35 -13.32 31.02 11.93
CA GLY A 35 -12.68 29.92 11.21
C GLY A 35 -11.97 30.35 9.92
N TYR A 36 -11.20 29.42 9.36
CA TYR A 36 -10.61 29.55 8.03
C TYR A 36 -11.69 29.68 6.94
N ARG A 37 -11.31 30.21 5.79
CA ARG A 37 -12.21 30.27 4.63
C ARG A 37 -12.40 28.86 4.07
N MET A 38 -13.66 28.41 4.01
CA MET A 38 -14.00 27.06 3.55
C MET A 38 -13.35 26.72 2.21
N ARG A 39 -13.42 27.62 1.23
CA ARG A 39 -12.81 27.41 -0.10
C ARG A 39 -11.30 27.16 -0.06
N GLU A 40 -10.57 27.86 0.81
CA GLU A 40 -9.12 27.67 0.94
C GLU A 40 -8.82 26.33 1.59
N VAL A 41 -9.60 25.96 2.61
CA VAL A 41 -9.50 24.65 3.26
C VAL A 41 -9.83 23.53 2.29
N ASP A 42 -10.94 23.62 1.56
CA ASP A 42 -11.34 22.63 0.56
C ASP A 42 -10.27 22.44 -0.51
N TRP A 43 -9.68 23.54 -0.98
CA TRP A 43 -8.58 23.49 -1.96
C TRP A 43 -7.35 22.78 -1.37
N VAL A 44 -6.94 23.12 -0.14
CA VAL A 44 -5.81 22.44 0.53
C VAL A 44 -6.08 20.97 0.75
N LEU A 45 -7.30 20.60 1.16
CA LEU A 45 -7.69 19.20 1.38
C LEU A 45 -7.67 18.40 0.08
N GLU A 46 -8.10 18.99 -1.05
CA GLU A 46 -8.00 18.32 -2.35
C GLU A 46 -6.54 18.09 -2.75
N GLN A 47 -5.70 19.12 -2.64
CA GLN A 47 -4.27 18.97 -2.93
C GLN A 47 -3.60 17.92 -2.02
N LEU A 48 -4.01 17.85 -0.75
CA LEU A 48 -3.52 16.83 0.18
C LEU A 48 -3.98 15.42 -0.24
N ALA A 49 -5.23 15.27 -0.66
CA ALA A 49 -5.76 13.99 -1.14
C ALA A 49 -4.98 13.48 -2.36
N GLU A 50 -4.73 14.35 -3.34
CA GLU A 50 -3.91 14.04 -4.52
C GLU A 50 -2.48 13.62 -4.12
N ALA A 51 -1.84 14.37 -3.21
CA ALA A 51 -0.49 14.06 -2.75
C ALA A 51 -0.40 12.71 -2.03
N LEU A 52 -1.43 12.33 -1.25
CA LEU A 52 -1.49 11.01 -0.61
C LEU A 52 -1.66 9.89 -1.63
N GLU A 53 -2.52 10.06 -2.62
CA GLU A 53 -2.73 9.09 -3.71
C GLU A 53 -1.43 8.87 -4.51
N ASP A 54 -0.69 9.95 -4.79
CA ASP A 54 0.61 9.88 -5.46
C ASP A 54 1.66 9.14 -4.65
N ARG A 55 1.75 9.44 -3.35
CA ARG A 55 2.65 8.74 -2.43
C ARG A 55 2.29 7.25 -2.35
N ASP A 56 1.01 6.92 -2.24
CA ASP A 56 0.55 5.53 -2.11
C ASP A 56 0.86 4.72 -3.36
N ARG A 57 0.72 5.33 -4.54
CA ARG A 57 1.14 4.75 -5.82
C ARG A 57 2.66 4.50 -5.87
N GLN A 58 3.47 5.47 -5.47
CA GLN A 58 4.93 5.32 -5.41
C GLN A 58 5.35 4.22 -4.42
N LEU A 59 4.70 4.15 -3.25
CA LEU A 59 4.97 3.08 -2.28
C LEU A 59 4.59 1.70 -2.83
N ALA A 60 3.49 1.59 -3.59
CA ALA A 60 3.10 0.34 -4.23
C ALA A 60 4.07 -0.08 -5.34
N GLU A 61 4.70 0.86 -6.04
CA GLU A 61 5.76 0.60 -7.03
C GLU A 61 7.06 0.12 -6.36
N LEU A 62 7.49 0.81 -5.30
CA LEU A 62 8.69 0.43 -4.55
C LEU A 62 8.55 -0.96 -3.92
N ARG A 63 7.42 -1.24 -3.24
CA ARG A 63 7.17 -2.54 -2.61
C ARG A 63 7.15 -3.71 -3.60
N ARG A 64 6.68 -3.49 -4.83
CA ARG A 64 6.72 -4.52 -5.89
C ARG A 64 8.14 -4.82 -6.37
N THR A 65 9.06 -3.87 -6.24
CA THR A 65 10.46 -4.05 -6.62
C THR A 65 11.24 -4.78 -5.52
N ASP A 66 10.89 -4.54 -4.26
CA ASP A 66 11.52 -5.17 -3.10
C ASP A 66 11.02 -6.60 -2.82
N ASP A 67 9.87 -7.01 -3.36
CA ASP A 67 9.34 -8.37 -3.20
C ASP A 67 10.13 -9.35 -4.08
N PRO A 68 10.93 -10.28 -3.50
CA PRO A 68 11.69 -11.23 -4.29
C PRO A 68 10.74 -12.10 -5.12
N PRO A 69 11.09 -12.43 -6.38
CA PRO A 69 10.27 -13.32 -7.18
C PRO A 69 10.07 -14.63 -6.40
N PRO A 70 8.87 -15.25 -6.47
CA PRO A 70 8.61 -16.51 -5.79
C PRO A 70 9.67 -17.53 -6.19
N ASP A 71 10.13 -18.34 -5.23
CA ASP A 71 11.10 -19.39 -5.49
C ASP A 71 10.63 -20.19 -6.72
N PRO A 72 11.50 -20.38 -7.74
CA PRO A 72 11.13 -21.15 -8.89
C PRO A 72 10.66 -22.53 -8.42
N PRO A 73 9.62 -23.12 -9.03
CA PRO A 73 9.15 -24.43 -8.62
C PRO A 73 10.36 -25.37 -8.63
N GLU A 74 10.63 -25.98 -7.46
CA GLU A 74 11.67 -26.99 -7.29
C GLU A 74 11.49 -27.97 -8.44
N HIS A 75 12.40 -27.93 -9.41
CA HIS A 75 12.43 -28.95 -10.43
C HIS A 75 12.83 -30.21 -9.68
N ASP A 76 11.83 -31.06 -9.45
CA ASP A 76 12.01 -32.41 -8.95
C ASP A 76 13.17 -33.00 -9.76
N SER A 77 14.32 -33.10 -9.09
CA SER A 77 15.58 -33.41 -9.76
C SER A 77 15.36 -34.75 -10.43
N ALA A 78 15.35 -34.75 -11.76
CA ALA A 78 15.12 -35.94 -12.55
C ALA A 78 16.02 -37.05 -12.01
N PRO A 79 15.48 -38.26 -11.75
CA PRO A 79 16.26 -39.32 -11.12
C PRO A 79 17.50 -39.60 -11.97
N ASP A 80 18.63 -39.69 -11.28
CA ASP A 80 19.98 -39.94 -11.79
C ASP A 80 19.91 -41.05 -12.86
N ALA A 81 19.93 -40.64 -14.14
CA ALA A 81 19.85 -41.58 -15.24
C ALA A 81 21.13 -42.42 -15.23
N PRO A 82 21.05 -43.76 -15.27
CA PRO A 82 22.22 -44.59 -15.05
C PRO A 82 23.24 -44.36 -16.15
N ALA A 83 24.51 -44.25 -15.74
CA ALA A 83 25.66 -44.16 -16.62
C ALA A 83 25.58 -45.25 -17.69
N TYR A 84 25.63 -44.85 -18.96
CA TYR A 84 25.80 -45.77 -20.08
C TYR A 84 27.22 -46.34 -20.02
N GLU A 85 27.42 -47.31 -19.15
CA GLU A 85 28.64 -48.09 -19.10
C GLU A 85 28.54 -49.22 -20.13
N GLY A 86 29.36 -49.13 -21.17
CA GLY A 86 29.76 -50.27 -21.97
C GLY A 86 29.12 -50.38 -23.36
N ARG A 87 29.92 -50.02 -24.37
CA ARG A 87 30.48 -51.08 -25.23
C ARG A 87 31.76 -50.62 -25.92
N HIS A 88 32.88 -51.04 -25.34
CA HIS A 88 34.05 -51.44 -26.11
C HIS A 88 33.59 -52.50 -27.13
N SER A 89 33.79 -52.27 -28.42
CA SER A 89 34.05 -53.36 -29.34
C SER A 89 34.91 -52.85 -30.48
N ASP A 90 36.21 -53.07 -30.29
CA ASP A 90 37.20 -53.29 -31.34
C ASP A 90 36.74 -54.48 -32.21
N ALA A 91 36.84 -54.33 -33.54
CA ALA A 91 37.15 -55.35 -34.57
C ALA A 91 36.69 -54.88 -35.96
#